data_AF-A0A7R9BCP0-F1
#
_entry.id   AF-A0A7R9BCP0-F1
#
_cell.length_a   1.000
_cell.length_b   1.000
_cell.length_c   1.000
_cell.angle_alpha   90.00
_cell.angle_beta   90.00
_cell.angle_gamma   90.00
#
_symmetry.space_group_name_H-M   'P 1'
#
loop_
_entity.id
_entity.type
_entity.pdbx_description
1 polymer ?
#
loop_
_entity_poly.entity_id
_entity_poly.type
_entity_poly.pdbx_seq_one_letter_code
_entity_poly.pdbx_strand_id
1 'polypeptide(L)'
;CGNRESGSRFDPWSLLHALKRKSIATGAEYVTGEALAFEFKRQEDILAEGVEEGTYEGLDRLLVSGGGNLRGAGQAAEPHSWRHCMLSLGFQVRTDDGEVRPIKFAIAVIAAGADSGTVARMARIGVGSNLLSVPLPVERRKRFVYVYHCENGPGINSPFLCDHSGMYFRYSTYNLAPFKPSGTVLTTWLHSNL
;
A
#
# COMPACT_ATOMS: atom_id res chain seq x y z
N CYS A 1 27.96 -27.59 16.46
CA CYS A 1 26.93 -27.36 15.43
C CYS A 1 25.56 -27.35 16.09
N GLY A 2 24.93 -26.17 16.23
CA GLY A 2 23.57 -26.04 16.76
C GLY A 2 22.78 -25.14 15.83
N ASN A 3 21.89 -25.72 15.03
CA ASN A 3 20.94 -25.00 14.18
C ASN A 3 19.97 -24.22 15.09
N ARG A 4 20.23 -22.93 15.31
CA ARG A 4 19.21 -21.99 15.80
C ARG A 4 18.52 -21.42 14.57
N GLU A 5 17.34 -21.96 14.30
CA GLU A 5 16.47 -21.60 13.19
C GLU A 5 16.24 -20.09 13.15
N SER A 6 16.71 -19.47 12.08
CA SER A 6 16.86 -18.02 11.88
C SER A 6 15.57 -17.31 11.45
N GLY A 7 14.40 -17.78 11.89
CA GLY A 7 13.10 -17.23 11.53
C GLY A 7 12.47 -16.43 12.67
N SER A 8 12.91 -15.20 12.92
CA SER A 8 12.26 -14.36 13.93
C SER A 8 10.86 -13.94 13.45
N ARG A 9 9.84 -14.34 14.21
CA ARG A 9 8.46 -13.86 14.02
C ARG A 9 8.38 -12.44 14.57
N PHE A 10 7.95 -11.49 13.75
CA PHE A 10 7.67 -10.12 14.21
C PHE A 10 6.16 -9.85 14.18
N ASP A 11 5.73 -8.93 15.05
CA ASP A 11 4.40 -8.35 15.06
C ASP A 11 4.35 -7.18 14.05
N PRO A 12 3.57 -7.29 12.96
CA PRO A 12 3.57 -6.28 11.90
C PRO A 12 3.02 -4.92 12.37
N TRP A 13 2.08 -4.92 13.32
CA TRP A 13 1.45 -3.69 13.81
C TRP A 13 2.40 -2.86 14.66
N SER A 14 3.12 -3.53 15.56
CA SER A 14 4.13 -2.94 16.43
C SER A 14 5.30 -2.39 15.60
N LEU A 15 5.73 -3.15 14.58
CA LEU A 15 6.75 -2.69 13.65
C LEU A 15 6.29 -1.44 12.88
N LEU A 16 5.07 -1.46 12.31
CA LEU A 16 4.49 -0.33 11.58
C LEU A 16 4.40 0.92 12.47
N HIS A 17 3.89 0.78 13.69
CA HIS A 17 3.80 1.88 14.64
C HIS A 17 5.16 2.42 15.06
N ALA A 18 6.15 1.55 15.27
CA ALA A 18 7.50 1.97 15.60
C ALA A 18 8.14 2.79 14.46
N LEU A 19 8.03 2.30 13.22
CA LEU A 19 8.50 3.02 12.03
C LEU A 19 7.81 4.37 11.87
N LYS A 20 6.47 4.41 11.94
CA LYS A 20 5.69 5.64 11.83
C LYS A 20 6.09 6.68 12.89
N ARG A 21 6.17 6.26 14.17
CA ARG A 21 6.56 7.14 15.27
C ARG A 21 7.97 7.69 15.09
N LYS A 22 8.91 6.86 14.64
CA LYS A 22 10.30 7.29 14.40
C LYS A 22 10.39 8.30 13.26
N SER A 23 9.63 8.11 12.17
CA SER A 23 9.56 9.07 11.06
C SER A 23 9.01 10.42 11.53
N ILE A 24 7.89 10.43 12.27
CA ILE A 24 7.32 11.66 12.83
C ILE A 24 8.32 12.37 13.75
N ALA A 25 9.00 11.62 14.62
CA ALA A 25 10.02 12.17 15.52
C ALA A 25 11.22 12.77 14.77
N THR A 26 11.45 12.38 13.52
CA THR A 26 12.52 12.92 12.66
C THR A 26 12.02 14.09 11.79
N GLY A 27 10.76 14.53 11.98
CA GLY A 27 10.17 15.66 11.28
C GLY A 27 9.38 15.30 10.02
N ALA A 28 9.08 14.01 9.79
CA ALA A 28 8.20 13.63 8.68
C ALA A 28 6.76 14.05 8.96
N GLU A 29 6.17 14.80 8.04
CA GLU A 29 4.75 15.15 8.06
C GLU A 29 3.90 14.04 7.46
N TYR A 30 2.72 13.80 8.05
CA TYR A 30 1.77 12.80 7.58
C TYR A 30 0.47 13.47 7.18
N VAL A 31 0.11 13.33 5.91
CA VAL A 31 -1.19 13.74 5.37
C VAL A 31 -2.03 12.49 5.19
N THR A 32 -3.25 12.50 5.73
CA THR A 32 -4.23 11.43 5.51
C THR A 32 -5.17 11.89 4.41
N GLY A 33 -5.14 11.21 3.28
CA GLY A 33 -5.96 11.55 2.12
C GLY A 33 -5.72 10.58 0.96
N GLU A 34 -6.49 10.72 -0.10
CA GLU A 34 -6.38 9.91 -1.32
C GLU A 34 -5.64 10.68 -2.41
N ALA A 35 -4.65 10.03 -3.03
CA ALA A 35 -3.92 10.58 -4.17
C ALA A 35 -4.79 10.51 -5.43
N LEU A 36 -5.16 11.67 -5.98
CA LEU A 36 -6.08 11.76 -7.11
C LEU A 36 -5.39 11.84 -8.47
N ALA A 37 -4.34 12.65 -8.59
CA ALA A 37 -3.62 12.88 -9.84
C ALA A 37 -2.30 13.60 -9.61
N PHE A 38 -1.43 13.58 -10.63
CA PHE A 38 -0.22 14.39 -10.67
C PHE A 38 -0.39 15.57 -11.64
N GLU A 39 0.11 16.73 -11.22
CA GLU A 39 0.31 17.89 -12.08
C GLU A 39 1.72 17.85 -12.67
N PHE A 40 1.82 18.25 -13.93
CA PHE A 40 3.06 18.27 -14.69
C PHE A 40 3.45 19.70 -15.02
N LYS A 41 4.75 19.97 -15.04
CA LYS A 41 5.32 21.25 -15.42
C LYS A 41 6.35 21.05 -16.53
N ARG A 42 6.21 21.86 -17.58
CA ARG A 42 7.19 21.93 -18.67
C ARG A 42 8.52 22.46 -18.14
N GLN A 43 9.60 21.77 -18.48
CA GLN A 43 10.96 22.14 -18.13
C GLN A 43 11.77 22.17 -19.42
N GLU A 44 12.08 23.39 -19.88
CA GLU A 44 12.75 23.61 -21.17
C GLU A 44 14.26 23.33 -21.11
N ASP A 45 14.86 23.40 -19.91
CA ASP A 45 16.30 23.22 -19.68
C ASP A 45 16.76 21.75 -19.64
N ILE A 46 15.84 20.78 -19.76
CA ILE A 46 16.14 19.34 -19.60
C ILE A 46 16.24 18.68 -20.98
N LEU A 47 17.43 18.15 -21.27
CA LEU A 47 17.68 17.27 -22.40
C LEU A 47 17.45 15.82 -21.97
N ALA A 48 16.34 15.24 -22.39
CA ALA A 48 16.00 13.84 -22.12
C ALA A 48 16.12 12.99 -23.39
N GLU A 49 16.73 11.80 -23.27
CA GLU A 49 16.93 10.89 -24.39
C GLU A 49 15.57 10.46 -24.99
N GLY A 50 15.38 10.70 -26.29
CA GLY A 50 14.14 10.39 -27.01
C GLY A 50 13.02 11.43 -26.90
N VAL A 51 13.23 12.58 -26.25
CA VAL A 51 12.25 13.68 -26.19
C VAL A 51 12.76 14.87 -27.02
N GLU A 52 11.88 15.48 -27.82
CA GLU A 52 12.21 16.71 -28.56
C GLU A 52 12.56 17.85 -27.61
N GLU A 53 13.57 18.65 -27.99
CA GLU A 53 14.10 19.74 -27.17
C GLU A 53 12.99 20.69 -26.72
N GLY A 54 12.97 20.99 -25.42
CA GLY A 54 11.95 21.83 -24.82
C GLY A 54 10.58 21.18 -24.62
N THR A 55 10.36 19.91 -24.93
CA THR A 55 9.04 19.24 -24.82
C THR A 55 8.89 18.40 -23.53
N TYR A 56 9.92 18.34 -22.69
CA TYR A 56 9.89 17.54 -21.46
C TYR A 56 8.94 18.15 -20.40
N GLU A 57 8.06 17.30 -19.88
CA GLU A 57 7.16 17.62 -18.77
C GLU A 57 7.52 16.75 -17.55
N GLY A 58 8.00 17.40 -16.50
CA GLY A 58 8.28 16.75 -15.22
C GLY A 58 7.07 16.79 -14.29
N LEU A 59 7.06 15.93 -13.26
CA LEU A 59 6.09 16.01 -12.17
C LEU A 59 6.35 17.27 -11.31
N ASP A 60 5.30 18.01 -10.94
CA ASP A 60 5.39 19.19 -10.04
C ASP A 60 4.63 18.99 -8.74
N ARG A 61 3.38 18.51 -8.82
CA ARG A 61 2.49 18.40 -7.65
C ARG A 61 1.66 17.14 -7.64
N LEU A 62 1.30 16.71 -6.44
CA LEU A 62 0.32 15.66 -6.20
C LEU A 62 -0.97 16.30 -5.70
N LEU A 63 -2.10 15.97 -6.33
CA LEU A 63 -3.42 16.35 -5.86
C LEU A 63 -3.92 15.31 -4.86
N VAL A 64 -4.25 15.75 -3.64
CA VAL A 64 -4.75 14.89 -2.57
C VAL A 64 -6.15 15.36 -2.14
N SER A 65 -7.09 14.43 -2.00
CA SER A 65 -8.38 14.69 -1.34
C SER A 65 -8.35 14.26 0.12
N GLY A 66 -8.99 15.04 0.99
CA GLY A 66 -9.04 14.76 2.43
C GLY A 66 -7.91 15.46 3.18
N GLY A 67 -8.28 16.37 4.07
CA GLY A 67 -7.33 17.23 4.77
C GLY A 67 -7.96 18.18 5.79
N GLY A 68 -9.16 17.86 6.29
CA GLY A 68 -9.65 18.48 7.53
C GLY A 68 -8.73 18.05 8.68
N ASN A 69 -8.20 19.01 9.42
CA ASN A 69 -7.48 18.77 10.67
C ASN A 69 -8.44 18.00 11.60
N LEU A 70 -8.24 16.69 11.81
CA LEU A 70 -9.08 15.86 12.68
C LEU A 70 -8.82 16.21 14.16
N ARG A 71 -9.27 17.39 14.58
CA ARG A 71 -9.65 17.70 15.97
C ARG A 71 -11.17 17.61 16.06
N GLY A 72 -11.69 16.38 16.03
CA GLY A 72 -13.12 16.12 16.18
C GLY A 72 -13.50 14.80 15.52
N ALA A 73 -13.82 13.80 16.35
CA ALA A 73 -14.41 12.56 15.88
C ALA A 73 -15.87 12.78 15.47
N GLY A 74 -16.30 12.14 14.38
CA GLY A 74 -17.72 12.10 14.00
C GLY A 74 -17.95 11.37 12.67
N GLN A 75 -18.39 10.11 12.78
CA GLN A 75 -19.13 9.32 11.77
C GLN A 75 -18.48 9.06 10.41
N ALA A 76 -18.05 7.80 10.24
CA ALA A 76 -17.82 7.17 8.95
C ALA A 76 -19.09 7.24 8.09
N ALA A 77 -19.01 7.86 6.92
CA ALA A 77 -20.01 7.77 5.88
C ALA A 77 -19.80 6.49 5.04
N GLU A 78 -20.92 5.88 4.65
CA GLU A 78 -21.05 4.56 4.01
C GLU A 78 -20.46 4.47 2.58
N PRO A 79 -19.88 3.32 2.17
CA PRO A 79 -19.12 3.21 0.92
C PRO A 79 -19.97 2.67 -0.25
N HIS A 80 -20.82 3.46 -0.90
CA HIS A 80 -21.61 2.95 -2.04
C HIS A 80 -21.84 3.95 -3.19
N SER A 81 -20.81 4.32 -3.97
CA SER A 81 -21.02 4.73 -5.39
C SER A 81 -19.72 4.80 -6.21
N TRP A 82 -19.29 3.67 -6.76
CA TRP A 82 -18.18 3.62 -7.73
C TRP A 82 -18.67 3.75 -9.18
N ARG A 83 -19.66 4.61 -9.44
CA ARG A 83 -20.23 4.75 -10.79
C ARG A 83 -19.64 5.95 -11.53
N HIS A 84 -18.66 5.62 -12.37
CA HIS A 84 -18.43 6.18 -13.70
C HIS A 84 -18.14 7.69 -13.78
N CYS A 85 -16.86 8.05 -13.89
CA CYS A 85 -16.47 9.27 -14.59
C CYS A 85 -15.19 9.01 -15.39
N MET A 86 -15.38 8.37 -16.54
CA MET A 86 -14.41 8.36 -17.63
C MET A 86 -14.88 9.41 -18.61
N LEU A 87 -14.11 10.50 -18.76
CA LEU A 87 -13.82 11.24 -20.00
C LEU A 87 -13.33 12.67 -19.68
N SER A 88 -12.34 13.10 -20.47
CA SER A 88 -11.69 14.43 -20.53
C SER A 88 -10.67 14.77 -19.43
N LEU A 89 -9.38 14.71 -19.81
CA LEU A 89 -8.18 15.46 -19.38
C LEU A 89 -8.23 16.36 -18.12
N GLY A 90 -8.82 15.88 -17.03
CA GLY A 90 -8.89 16.56 -15.75
C GLY A 90 -9.69 15.72 -14.76
N PHE A 91 -9.05 14.78 -14.09
CA PHE A 91 -9.70 13.87 -13.14
C PHE A 91 -9.97 14.64 -11.83
N GLN A 92 -11.10 15.35 -11.73
CA GLN A 92 -11.59 15.89 -10.47
C GLN A 92 -12.51 14.86 -9.80
N VAL A 93 -11.96 14.05 -8.91
CA VAL A 93 -12.74 13.23 -7.98
C VAL A 93 -13.17 14.14 -6.83
N ARG A 94 -14.47 14.42 -6.74
CA ARG A 94 -15.06 15.07 -5.57
C ARG A 94 -15.23 14.02 -4.46
N THR A 95 -14.49 14.19 -3.38
CA THR A 95 -14.69 13.46 -2.10
C THR A 95 -15.55 14.32 -1.16
N ASP A 96 -16.07 13.73 -0.09
CA ASP A 96 -17.15 14.29 0.75
C ASP A 96 -16.82 15.63 1.47
N ASP A 97 -15.54 15.97 1.65
CA ASP A 97 -15.09 17.29 2.15
C ASP A 97 -14.87 18.34 1.04
N GLY A 98 -14.91 17.91 -0.23
CA GLY A 98 -14.77 18.75 -1.43
C GLY A 98 -13.41 19.39 -1.69
N GLU A 99 -12.52 19.50 -0.69
CA GLU A 99 -11.23 20.18 -0.85
C GLU A 99 -10.14 19.26 -1.44
N VAL A 100 -9.61 19.68 -2.59
CA VAL A 100 -8.40 19.11 -3.22
C VAL A 100 -7.22 20.00 -2.90
N ARG A 101 -6.15 19.41 -2.35
CA ARG A 101 -4.94 20.15 -1.96
C ARG A 101 -3.74 19.73 -2.81
N PRO A 102 -3.04 20.68 -3.46
CA PRO A 102 -1.82 20.38 -4.18
C PRO A 102 -0.62 20.29 -3.21
N ILE A 103 0.12 19.19 -3.28
CA ILE A 103 1.37 18.98 -2.54
C ILE A 103 2.53 19.06 -3.53
N LYS A 104 3.40 20.05 -3.35
CA LYS A 104 4.61 20.22 -4.16
C LYS A 104 5.73 19.30 -3.65
N PHE A 105 6.47 18.67 -4.56
CA PHE A 105 7.59 17.80 -4.21
C PHE A 105 8.74 17.94 -5.21
N ALA A 106 9.94 17.53 -4.80
CA ALA A 106 11.09 17.39 -5.69
C ALA A 106 11.30 15.93 -6.13
N ILE A 107 11.01 14.98 -5.23
CA ILE A 107 11.10 13.54 -5.47
C ILE A 107 9.80 12.91 -4.99
N ALA A 108 9.19 12.07 -5.83
CA ALA A 108 8.05 11.26 -5.48
C ALA A 108 8.45 9.78 -5.37
N VAL A 109 8.11 9.16 -4.24
CA VAL A 109 8.29 7.71 -4.01
C VAL A 109 6.92 7.05 -3.96
N ILE A 110 6.65 6.15 -4.91
CA ILE A 110 5.39 5.42 -4.96
C ILE A 110 5.50 4.20 -4.04
N ALA A 111 4.80 4.25 -2.90
CA ALA A 111 4.73 3.17 -1.92
C ALA A 111 3.28 2.72 -1.68
N ALA A 112 2.46 2.64 -2.74
CA ALA A 112 1.02 2.37 -2.66
C ALA A 112 0.66 0.86 -2.64
N GLY A 113 1.62 -0.03 -2.34
CA GLY A 113 1.37 -1.47 -2.29
C GLY A 113 0.79 -2.01 -3.60
N ALA A 114 -0.34 -2.71 -3.53
CA ALA A 114 -1.02 -3.29 -4.70
C ALA A 114 -1.65 -2.22 -5.63
N ASP A 115 -1.79 -0.98 -5.16
CA ASP A 115 -2.24 0.17 -5.94
C ASP A 115 -1.12 0.87 -6.71
N SER A 116 0.14 0.47 -6.51
CA SER A 116 1.28 1.16 -7.12
C SER A 116 1.20 1.23 -8.64
N GLY A 117 0.64 0.21 -9.30
CA GLY A 117 0.42 0.25 -10.75
C GLY A 117 -0.59 1.33 -11.18
N THR A 118 -1.63 1.59 -10.39
CA THR A 118 -2.60 2.66 -10.65
C THR A 118 -1.98 4.03 -10.43
N VAL A 119 -1.24 4.21 -9.33
CA VAL A 119 -0.55 5.48 -9.04
C VAL A 119 0.55 5.78 -10.06
N ALA A 120 1.28 4.76 -10.52
CA ALA A 120 2.28 4.89 -11.56
C ALA A 120 1.66 5.36 -12.88
N ARG A 121 0.48 4.85 -13.26
CA ARG A 121 -0.26 5.35 -14.43
C ARG A 121 -0.68 6.81 -14.29
N MET A 122 -1.05 7.27 -13.09
CA MET A 122 -1.33 8.71 -12.86
C MET A 122 -0.09 9.58 -13.11
N ALA A 123 1.11 9.04 -12.87
CA ALA A 123 2.40 9.66 -13.18
C ALA A 123 2.86 9.41 -14.64
N ARG A 124 1.97 8.94 -15.51
CA ARG A 124 2.22 8.58 -16.93
C ARG A 124 3.16 7.37 -17.15
N ILE A 125 3.51 6.61 -16.11
CA ILE A 125 4.31 5.39 -16.25
C ILE A 125 3.43 4.25 -16.80
N GLY A 126 3.87 3.61 -17.88
CA GLY A 126 3.15 2.59 -18.63
C GLY A 126 2.15 3.09 -19.66
N VAL A 127 2.00 4.41 -19.79
CA VAL A 127 1.08 5.06 -20.75
C VAL A 127 1.73 6.18 -21.54
N GLY A 128 2.86 6.72 -21.07
CA GLY A 128 3.64 7.74 -21.75
C GLY A 128 4.54 7.17 -22.84
N SER A 129 5.24 8.05 -23.55
CA SER A 129 6.24 7.67 -24.55
C SER A 129 7.59 7.33 -23.91
N ASN A 130 8.46 6.69 -24.69
CA ASN A 130 9.86 6.44 -24.35
C ASN A 130 10.02 5.69 -23.01
N LEU A 131 10.81 6.26 -22.07
CA LEU A 131 11.08 5.68 -20.76
C LEU A 131 9.81 5.40 -19.95
N LEU A 132 8.74 6.16 -20.19
CA LEU A 132 7.46 6.02 -19.50
C LEU A 132 6.50 5.04 -20.19
N SER A 133 6.92 4.35 -21.26
CA SER A 133 6.08 3.40 -21.98
C SER A 133 5.92 2.06 -21.26
N VAL A 134 6.88 1.68 -20.41
CA VAL A 134 6.85 0.40 -19.70
C VAL A 134 6.06 0.55 -18.40
N PRO A 135 4.98 -0.22 -18.19
CA PRO A 135 4.19 -0.14 -16.97
C PRO A 135 4.91 -0.78 -15.78
N LEU A 136 4.59 -0.29 -14.58
CA LEU A 136 5.03 -0.92 -13.34
C LEU A 136 4.41 -2.33 -13.23
N PRO A 137 5.21 -3.41 -13.09
CA PRO A 137 4.73 -4.80 -13.10
C PRO A 137 4.11 -5.20 -11.75
N VAL A 138 3.11 -4.45 -11.28
CA VAL A 138 2.42 -4.66 -10.01
C VAL A 138 0.92 -4.76 -10.27
N GLU A 139 0.38 -5.95 -10.03
CA GLU A 139 -1.04 -6.24 -10.11
C GLU A 139 -1.59 -6.70 -8.76
N ARG A 140 -2.86 -6.39 -8.49
CA ARG A 140 -3.50 -6.84 -7.25
C ARG A 140 -3.64 -8.35 -7.27
N ARG A 141 -3.19 -8.97 -6.18
CA ARG A 141 -3.29 -10.40 -6.00
C ARG A 141 -3.98 -10.72 -4.67
N LYS A 142 -5.10 -11.43 -4.74
CA LYS A 142 -5.82 -11.88 -3.55
C LYS A 142 -5.10 -13.07 -2.91
N ARG A 143 -5.02 -13.06 -1.58
CA ARG A 143 -4.39 -14.10 -0.76
C ARG A 143 -5.28 -14.30 0.47
N PHE A 144 -5.68 -15.54 0.73
CA PHE A 144 -6.51 -15.87 1.89
C PHE A 144 -5.67 -16.51 2.99
N VAL A 145 -6.01 -16.17 4.22
CA VAL A 145 -5.36 -16.67 5.42
C VAL A 145 -6.47 -17.25 6.29
N TYR A 146 -6.39 -18.56 6.54
CA TYR A 146 -7.34 -19.27 7.40
C TYR A 146 -6.72 -19.50 8.76
N VAL A 147 -7.53 -19.40 9.80
CA VAL A 147 -7.09 -19.49 11.19
C VAL A 147 -7.88 -20.60 11.86
N TYR A 148 -7.19 -21.69 12.21
CA TYR A 148 -7.78 -22.84 12.89
C TYR A 148 -7.34 -22.87 14.35
N HIS A 149 -8.31 -23.04 15.25
CA HIS A 149 -8.04 -23.24 16.67
C HIS A 149 -7.85 -24.74 16.94
N CYS A 150 -6.71 -25.10 17.54
CA CYS A 150 -6.35 -26.47 17.85
C CYS A 150 -5.82 -26.56 19.29
N GLU A 151 -6.63 -27.06 20.23
CA GLU A 151 -6.24 -27.15 21.65
C GLU A 151 -4.98 -28.02 21.87
N ASN A 152 -4.85 -29.11 21.12
CA ASN A 152 -3.69 -30.03 21.19
C ASN A 152 -2.72 -29.86 20.01
N GLY A 153 -2.70 -28.70 19.36
CA GLY A 153 -1.84 -28.44 18.20
C GLY A 153 -0.37 -28.22 18.57
N PRO A 154 0.55 -28.25 17.60
CA PRO A 154 1.98 -28.16 17.86
C PRO A 154 2.34 -26.78 18.45
N GLY A 155 3.13 -26.75 19.53
CA GLY A 155 3.32 -25.57 20.37
C GLY A 155 4.13 -24.42 19.72
N ILE A 156 4.56 -23.45 20.54
CA ILE A 156 5.27 -22.24 20.08
C ILE A 156 6.55 -22.51 19.27
N ASN A 157 7.16 -23.68 19.46
CA ASN A 157 8.36 -24.14 18.76
C ASN A 157 8.06 -24.80 17.40
N SER A 158 6.81 -24.77 16.95
CA SER A 158 6.46 -25.27 15.61
C SER A 158 7.20 -24.47 14.54
N PRO A 159 7.88 -25.15 13.60
CA PRO A 159 8.56 -24.48 12.50
C PRO A 159 7.54 -23.82 11.57
N PHE A 160 8.01 -22.85 10.79
CA PHE A 160 7.26 -22.36 9.64
C PHE A 160 7.34 -23.40 8.52
N LEU A 161 6.23 -24.07 8.21
CA LEU A 161 6.20 -25.15 7.24
C LEU A 161 5.67 -24.61 5.91
N CYS A 162 6.42 -24.78 4.83
CA CYS A 162 5.95 -24.54 3.46
C CYS A 162 5.84 -25.87 2.73
N ASP A 163 4.69 -26.12 2.12
CA ASP A 163 4.49 -27.24 1.19
C ASP A 163 4.77 -26.81 -0.26
N HIS A 164 5.05 -27.78 -1.12
CA HIS A 164 5.32 -27.62 -2.54
C HIS A 164 4.11 -27.09 -3.33
N SER A 165 2.89 -27.23 -2.81
CA SER A 165 1.68 -26.59 -3.34
C SER A 165 1.67 -25.06 -3.14
N GLY A 166 2.64 -24.51 -2.41
CA GLY A 166 2.69 -23.11 -2.00
C GLY A 166 1.89 -22.83 -0.73
N MET A 167 1.19 -23.82 -0.16
CA MET A 167 0.58 -23.69 1.17
C MET A 167 1.67 -23.51 2.23
N TYR A 168 1.41 -22.66 3.22
CA TYR A 168 2.27 -22.58 4.41
C TYR A 168 1.46 -22.67 5.69
N PHE A 169 2.08 -23.24 6.72
CA PHE A 169 1.57 -23.31 8.07
C PHE A 169 2.45 -22.48 8.99
N ARG A 170 1.81 -21.60 9.75
CA ARG A 170 2.46 -20.80 10.78
C ARG A 170 1.67 -20.87 12.08
N TYR A 171 2.39 -21.10 13.18
CA TYR A 171 1.84 -20.90 14.52
C TYR A 171 1.55 -19.42 14.78
N SER A 172 0.38 -19.15 15.35
CA SER A 172 -0.01 -17.83 15.81
C SER A 172 -0.38 -17.84 17.31
N THR A 173 -0.01 -16.76 18.01
CA THR A 173 -0.38 -16.54 19.42
C THR A 173 -1.58 -15.61 19.58
N TYR A 174 -2.22 -15.17 18.49
CA TYR A 174 -3.35 -14.23 18.60
C TYR A 174 -4.51 -14.93 19.32
N ASN A 175 -4.75 -14.55 20.58
CA ASN A 175 -5.95 -14.91 21.32
C ASN A 175 -7.13 -14.19 20.69
N LEU A 176 -7.86 -14.88 19.80
CA LEU A 176 -9.12 -14.38 19.26
C LEU A 176 -10.28 -14.48 20.26
N ALA A 177 -10.06 -15.06 21.45
CA ALA A 177 -11.07 -15.16 22.50
C ALA A 177 -10.52 -14.69 23.86
N PRO A 178 -11.24 -13.83 24.61
CA PRO A 178 -10.82 -13.37 25.93
C PRO A 178 -10.88 -14.45 27.03
N PHE A 179 -11.26 -15.69 26.70
CA PHE A 179 -11.43 -16.79 27.67
C PHE A 179 -11.05 -18.15 27.06
N LYS A 180 -9.75 -18.43 26.91
CA LYS A 180 -9.17 -19.78 27.12
C LYS A 180 -7.65 -19.70 27.09
N PRO A 181 -6.93 -20.13 28.15
CA PRO A 181 -5.50 -20.34 28.06
C PRO A 181 -5.26 -21.62 27.23
N SER A 182 -4.17 -21.65 26.47
CA SER A 182 -3.67 -22.81 25.71
C SER A 182 -4.57 -23.36 24.60
N GLY A 183 -4.58 -22.67 23.46
CA GLY A 183 -4.98 -23.26 22.19
C GLY A 183 -4.00 -22.84 21.09
N THR A 184 -3.44 -23.82 20.37
CA THR A 184 -2.54 -23.58 19.24
C THR A 184 -3.35 -23.08 18.07
N VAL A 185 -3.01 -21.90 17.54
CA VAL A 185 -3.65 -21.37 16.34
C VAL A 185 -2.79 -21.70 15.12
N LEU A 186 -3.33 -22.51 14.22
CA LEU A 186 -2.70 -22.84 12.94
C LEU A 186 -3.22 -21.90 11.86
N THR A 187 -2.31 -21.17 11.24
CA THR A 187 -2.63 -20.31 10.10
C THR A 187 -2.24 -20.99 8.80
N THR A 188 -3.20 -21.23 7.90
CA THR A 188 -2.94 -21.84 6.59
C THR A 188 -3.15 -20.84 5.46
N TRP A 189 -2.28 -20.92 4.47
CA TRP A 189 -2.45 -20.20 3.20
C TRP A 189 -2.80 -21.17 2.07
N LEU A 190 -3.69 -20.76 1.17
CA LEU A 190 -3.99 -21.51 -0.06
C LEU A 190 -3.64 -20.63 -1.26
N HIS A 191 -2.77 -21.12 -2.14
CA HIS A 191 -2.61 -20.58 -3.50
C HIS A 191 -3.83 -21.05 -4.30
N SER A 192 -4.97 -20.35 -4.22
CA SER A 192 -6.04 -20.64 -5.18
C SER A 192 -5.64 -20.07 -6.53
N ASN A 193 -5.32 -20.95 -7.50
CA ASN A 193 -5.26 -20.60 -8.93
C ASN A 193 -6.68 -20.53 -9.55
N LEU A 194 -7.67 -20.11 -8.76
CA LEU A 194 -9.05 -19.90 -9.21
C LEU A 194 -9.27 -18.41 -9.47
#